data_AF-A0A7K0U2L9-F1
#
_entry.id   AF-A0A7K0U2L9-F1
#
_cell.length_a   1.000
_cell.length_b   1.000
_cell.length_c   1.000
_cell.angle_alpha   90.00
_cell.angle_beta   90.00
_cell.angle_gamma   90.00
#
_symmetry.space_group_name_H-M   'P 1'
#
loop_
_entity.id
_entity.type
_entity.pdbx_description
1 polymer ?
#
loop_
_entity_poly.entity_id
_entity_poly.type
_entity_poly.pdbx_seq_one_letter_code
_entity_poly.pdbx_strand_id
1 'polypeptide(L)'
;NAQLRDPADVAVDTAGNLYIADNGNHRIRKVDHTTGFISTIAGTGVAGYSGDSGLAITAKLYYPTSVSLDAAGNIYIADVGNNVVRKITAATGYITTVAGDGTANYSGDEGPAINAKMNSPQEAIVDADGNLYIADSSNSRIRKVDHTTGFITTIAGTGTAGYSGDGDPATDAQIDYPASMTLDADGNLFFADHSTNRIRKVDHTAPHNITTVAGNGTPGSDGDAGAATAAQLNKPWGIEFNTAGDLFIAEYEGCGIRKVTGLSAPFTLPPTGANTGGLVWIALAMLGAGSMLITTRRLRVAPITP
;
A
#
# COMPACT_ATOMS: atom_id res chain seq x y z
N ASN A 1 16.28 20.95 9.47
CA ASN A 1 14.97 20.37 9.10
C ASN A 1 15.16 19.38 7.99
N ALA A 2 14.66 18.15 8.15
CA ALA A 2 14.56 17.24 7.01
C ALA A 2 13.42 17.71 6.10
N GLN A 3 13.72 17.90 4.82
CA GLN A 3 12.70 18.16 3.81
C GLN A 3 12.23 16.82 3.24
N LEU A 4 10.92 16.64 3.15
CA LEU A 4 10.28 15.58 2.36
C LEU A 4 9.92 16.16 0.99
N ARG A 5 9.89 15.32 -0.03
CA ARG A 5 9.51 15.72 -1.39
C ARG A 5 8.59 14.65 -1.99
N ASP A 6 7.36 15.08 -2.27
CA ASP A 6 6.29 14.27 -2.83
C ASP A 6 6.12 12.90 -2.13
N PRO A 7 6.07 12.84 -0.78
CA PRO A 7 5.92 11.56 -0.08
C PRO A 7 4.65 10.84 -0.53
N ALA A 8 4.79 9.56 -0.88
CA ALA A 8 3.75 8.80 -1.57
C ALA A 8 2.97 7.85 -0.65
N ASP A 9 3.61 7.38 0.42
CA ASP A 9 3.03 6.38 1.33
C ASP A 9 3.68 6.43 2.71
N VAL A 10 2.98 5.89 3.70
CA VAL A 10 3.43 5.76 5.09
C VAL A 10 3.02 4.43 5.71
N ALA A 11 3.85 3.90 6.60
CA ALA A 11 3.51 2.76 7.45
C ALA A 11 3.97 2.98 8.89
N VAL A 12 3.38 2.25 9.84
CA VAL A 12 3.68 2.38 11.27
C VAL A 12 4.06 1.03 11.84
N ASP A 13 5.17 0.95 12.58
CA ASP A 13 5.54 -0.27 13.30
C ASP A 13 4.78 -0.43 14.62
N THR A 14 4.89 -1.60 15.25
CA THR A 14 4.23 -1.90 16.53
C THR A 14 4.73 -1.04 17.69
N ALA A 15 5.91 -0.43 17.56
CA ALA A 15 6.42 0.55 18.51
C ALA A 15 5.89 1.97 18.23
N GLY A 16 5.16 2.20 17.14
CA GLY A 16 4.57 3.49 16.79
C GLY A 16 5.46 4.37 15.89
N ASN A 17 6.62 3.90 15.44
CA ASN A 17 7.47 4.68 14.54
C ASN A 17 6.85 4.76 13.14
N LEU A 18 6.95 5.94 12.52
CA LEU A 18 6.40 6.21 11.19
C LEU A 18 7.47 6.02 10.12
N TYR A 19 7.18 5.24 9.10
CA TYR A 19 7.99 5.04 7.91
C TYR A 19 7.35 5.80 6.76
N ILE A 20 8.15 6.43 5.91
CA ILE A 20 7.67 7.32 4.85
C ILE A 20 8.41 6.98 3.55
N ALA A 21 7.67 6.69 2.49
CA ALA A 21 8.20 6.65 1.13
C ALA A 21 8.36 8.08 0.61
N ASP A 22 9.56 8.64 0.78
CA ASP A 22 9.92 10.01 0.38
C ASP A 22 10.33 10.00 -1.11
N ASN A 23 9.32 9.79 -1.94
CA ASN A 23 9.39 9.43 -3.35
C ASN A 23 10.33 10.36 -4.16
N GLY A 24 10.07 11.66 -4.12
CA GLY A 24 10.82 12.67 -4.86
C GLY A 24 12.25 12.88 -4.36
N ASN A 25 12.57 12.36 -3.17
CA ASN A 25 13.92 12.32 -2.63
C ASN A 25 14.58 10.93 -2.74
N HIS A 26 13.93 9.94 -3.38
CA HIS A 26 14.47 8.59 -3.58
C HIS A 26 14.94 7.90 -2.29
N ARG A 27 14.15 8.03 -1.23
CA ARG A 27 14.49 7.55 0.12
C ARG A 27 13.29 6.93 0.81
N ILE A 28 13.58 6.04 1.75
CA ILE A 28 12.66 5.70 2.83
C ILE A 28 13.14 6.37 4.11
N ARG A 29 12.22 7.05 4.79
CA ARG A 29 12.48 7.79 6.03
C ARG A 29 11.80 7.11 7.20
N LYS A 30 12.37 7.24 8.39
CA LYS A 30 11.77 6.79 9.64
C LYS A 30 11.68 7.97 10.61
N VAL A 31 10.52 8.21 11.19
CA VAL A 31 10.30 9.10 12.32
C VAL A 31 10.20 8.24 13.58
N ASP A 32 11.12 8.45 14.50
CA ASP A 32 11.05 7.85 15.82
C ASP A 32 9.92 8.48 16.63
N HIS A 33 9.01 7.67 17.14
CA HIS A 33 7.79 8.18 17.80
C HIS A 33 8.05 8.83 19.16
N THR A 34 9.16 8.46 19.83
CA THR A 34 9.49 8.98 21.16
C THR A 34 10.20 10.32 21.08
N THR A 35 11.11 10.48 20.13
CA THR A 35 11.97 11.65 19.97
C THR A 35 11.46 12.62 18.90
N GLY A 36 10.61 12.15 17.98
CA GLY A 36 10.19 12.90 16.80
C GLY A 36 11.29 13.07 15.75
N PHE A 37 12.45 12.43 15.91
CA PHE A 37 13.55 12.54 14.96
C PHE A 37 13.31 11.74 13.70
N ILE A 38 13.59 12.36 12.57
CA ILE A 38 13.51 11.74 11.25
C ILE A 38 14.90 11.37 10.72
N SER A 39 15.08 10.12 10.34
CA SER A 39 16.30 9.58 9.75
C SER A 39 16.02 8.90 8.40
N THR A 40 17.05 8.69 7.60
CA THR A 40 16.97 7.88 6.38
C THR A 40 17.33 6.45 6.73
N ILE A 41 16.46 5.51 6.35
CA ILE A 41 16.71 4.08 6.57
C ILE A 41 17.03 3.33 5.26
N ALA A 42 16.69 3.92 4.11
CA ALA A 42 17.08 3.41 2.81
C ALA A 42 17.17 4.51 1.76
N GLY A 43 18.02 4.31 0.76
CA GLY A 43 18.22 5.26 -0.33
C GLY A 43 19.29 6.31 -0.03
N THR A 44 20.20 6.52 -0.97
CA THR A 44 21.19 7.61 -0.92
C THR A 44 20.59 8.98 -1.26
N GLY A 45 19.41 8.99 -1.87
CA GLY A 45 18.77 10.16 -2.49
C GLY A 45 19.23 10.48 -3.90
N VAL A 46 20.06 9.61 -4.49
CA VAL A 46 20.35 9.61 -5.93
C VAL A 46 19.54 8.49 -6.56
N ALA A 47 18.75 8.83 -7.60
CA ALA A 47 18.00 7.87 -8.40
C ALA A 47 18.90 6.74 -8.94
N GLY A 48 18.40 5.52 -8.93
CA GLY A 48 19.00 4.37 -9.59
C GLY A 48 18.71 3.05 -8.90
N TYR A 49 19.36 1.98 -9.37
CA TYR A 49 19.19 0.63 -8.87
C TYR A 49 20.55 0.03 -8.50
N SER A 50 20.83 -0.11 -7.21
CA SER A 50 22.06 -0.74 -6.71
C SER A 50 21.95 -1.12 -5.23
N GLY A 51 22.96 -1.83 -4.72
CA GLY A 51 23.15 -2.04 -3.28
C GLY A 51 22.49 -3.30 -2.70
N ASP A 52 21.96 -4.19 -3.55
CA ASP A 52 21.45 -5.48 -3.09
C ASP A 52 22.52 -6.28 -2.33
N SER A 53 22.08 -6.98 -1.29
CA SER A 53 22.93 -7.69 -0.31
C SER A 53 23.80 -6.78 0.57
N GLY A 54 23.64 -5.45 0.48
CA GLY A 54 24.33 -4.46 1.32
C GLY A 54 23.37 -3.66 2.19
N LEU A 55 23.92 -2.71 2.97
CA LEU A 55 23.13 -1.82 3.83
C LEU A 55 22.18 -0.94 3.01
N ALA A 56 20.90 -0.93 3.39
CA ALA A 56 19.85 -0.19 2.69
C ALA A 56 20.14 1.32 2.56
N ILE A 57 20.81 1.92 3.54
CA ILE A 57 21.21 3.34 3.52
C ILE A 57 22.22 3.69 2.41
N THR A 58 22.90 2.69 1.86
CA THR A 58 23.87 2.86 0.76
C THR A 58 23.29 2.49 -0.61
N ALA A 59 22.11 1.86 -0.63
CA ALA A 59 21.43 1.48 -1.85
C ALA A 59 20.83 2.68 -2.57
N LYS A 60 20.70 2.57 -3.90
CA LYS A 60 19.93 3.52 -4.70
C LYS A 60 18.52 2.96 -4.87
N LEU A 61 17.56 3.86 -4.74
CA LEU A 61 16.14 3.66 -5.04
C LEU A 61 15.78 4.65 -6.15
N TYR A 62 14.67 4.41 -6.84
CA TYR A 62 14.16 5.28 -7.86
C TYR A 62 12.64 5.46 -7.72
N TYR A 63 12.25 6.61 -7.18
CA TYR A 63 10.87 6.98 -6.88
C TYR A 63 10.12 5.90 -6.06
N PRO A 64 10.59 5.52 -4.85
CA PRO A 64 9.85 4.54 -4.05
C PRO A 64 8.43 5.08 -3.76
N THR A 65 7.41 4.28 -4.03
CA THR A 65 5.99 4.70 -3.91
C THR A 65 5.30 4.11 -2.69
N SER A 66 5.74 2.95 -2.21
CA SER A 66 5.18 2.32 -1.02
C SER A 66 6.23 1.90 0.00
N VAL A 67 5.80 1.81 1.24
CA VAL A 67 6.55 1.22 2.35
C VAL A 67 5.60 0.42 3.24
N SER A 68 5.82 -0.88 3.38
CA SER A 68 5.03 -1.74 4.28
C SER A 68 5.94 -2.58 5.19
N LEU A 69 5.38 -3.13 6.27
CA LEU A 69 6.13 -3.92 7.24
C LEU A 69 5.46 -5.26 7.52
N ASP A 70 6.28 -6.31 7.68
CA ASP A 70 5.81 -7.58 8.24
C ASP A 70 5.88 -7.59 9.79
N ALA A 71 5.36 -8.66 10.41
CA ALA A 71 5.37 -8.82 11.87
C ALA A 71 6.77 -8.92 12.49
N ALA A 72 7.80 -9.24 11.69
CA ALA A 72 9.20 -9.23 12.11
C ALA A 72 9.85 -7.85 11.94
N GLY A 73 9.10 -6.86 11.45
CA GLY A 73 9.56 -5.50 11.17
C GLY A 73 10.38 -5.38 9.89
N ASN A 74 10.43 -6.41 9.03
CA ASN A 74 11.08 -6.26 7.73
C ASN A 74 10.25 -5.32 6.87
N ILE A 75 10.93 -4.52 6.05
CA ILE A 75 10.32 -3.43 5.30
C ILE A 75 10.28 -3.80 3.83
N TYR A 76 9.12 -3.71 3.20
CA TYR A 76 8.93 -3.93 1.77
C TYR A 76 8.69 -2.59 1.09
N ILE A 77 9.32 -2.39 -0.07
CA ILE A 77 9.35 -1.12 -0.79
C ILE A 77 9.02 -1.41 -2.25
N ALA A 78 7.95 -0.82 -2.76
CA ALA A 78 7.78 -0.75 -4.21
C ALA A 78 8.71 0.35 -4.77
N ASP A 79 9.79 -0.08 -5.42
CA ASP A 79 10.81 0.78 -6.01
C ASP A 79 10.40 1.06 -7.46
N VAL A 80 9.33 1.85 -7.63
CA VAL A 80 8.52 1.91 -8.86
C VAL A 80 9.34 2.22 -10.11
N GLY A 81 10.29 3.16 -10.01
CA GLY A 81 11.12 3.59 -11.12
C GLY A 81 12.12 2.53 -11.56
N ASN A 82 12.38 1.55 -10.69
CA ASN A 82 13.19 0.38 -10.97
C ASN A 82 12.35 -0.85 -11.30
N ASN A 83 11.01 -0.80 -11.30
CA ASN A 83 10.11 -1.92 -11.61
C ASN A 83 10.34 -3.18 -10.74
N VAL A 84 10.73 -2.98 -9.48
CA VAL A 84 11.01 -4.07 -8.53
C VAL A 84 10.37 -3.80 -7.18
N VAL A 85 10.18 -4.86 -6.40
CA VAL A 85 9.92 -4.76 -4.95
C VAL A 85 11.19 -5.15 -4.21
N ARG A 86 11.63 -4.26 -3.30
CA ARG A 86 12.82 -4.43 -2.46
C ARG A 86 12.39 -4.74 -1.03
N LYS A 87 13.14 -5.58 -0.32
CA LYS A 87 12.96 -5.89 1.09
C LYS A 87 14.19 -5.44 1.89
N ILE A 88 13.97 -4.79 3.03
CA ILE A 88 14.98 -4.54 4.05
C ILE A 88 14.76 -5.53 5.19
N THR A 89 15.78 -6.34 5.49
CA THR A 89 15.73 -7.25 6.63
C THR A 89 15.99 -6.48 7.92
N ALA A 90 15.03 -6.45 8.85
CA ALA A 90 15.10 -5.64 10.06
C ALA A 90 16.33 -5.93 10.93
N ALA A 91 16.67 -7.21 11.04
CA ALA A 91 17.77 -7.69 11.88
C ALA A 91 19.16 -7.22 11.39
N THR A 92 19.33 -6.97 10.08
CA THR A 92 20.64 -6.66 9.48
C THR A 92 20.69 -5.27 8.83
N GLY A 93 19.53 -4.67 8.53
CA GLY A 93 19.43 -3.48 7.69
C GLY A 93 19.81 -3.71 6.23
N TYR A 94 19.91 -4.97 5.78
CA TYR A 94 20.30 -5.28 4.40
C TYR A 94 19.11 -5.22 3.46
N ILE A 95 19.33 -4.67 2.27
CA ILE A 95 18.32 -4.60 1.21
C ILE A 95 18.55 -5.71 0.17
N THR A 96 17.46 -6.29 -0.32
CA THR A 96 17.46 -7.30 -1.39
C THR A 96 16.23 -7.14 -2.27
N THR A 97 16.34 -7.41 -3.56
CA THR A 97 15.17 -7.53 -4.43
C THR A 97 14.42 -8.84 -4.18
N VAL A 98 13.10 -8.76 -4.01
CA VAL A 98 12.23 -9.92 -3.72
C VAL A 98 11.23 -10.22 -4.85
N ALA A 99 10.98 -9.26 -5.73
CA ALA A 99 10.20 -9.47 -6.95
C ALA A 99 10.62 -8.45 -8.03
N GLY A 100 10.60 -8.87 -9.29
CA GLY A 100 10.96 -8.03 -10.43
C GLY A 100 12.41 -8.22 -10.90
N ASP A 101 12.62 -8.18 -12.22
CA ASP A 101 13.95 -8.23 -12.86
C ASP A 101 14.50 -6.84 -13.27
N GLY A 102 13.72 -5.77 -13.03
CA GLY A 102 14.04 -4.39 -13.41
C GLY A 102 13.51 -3.94 -14.77
N THR A 103 12.91 -4.83 -15.55
CA THR A 103 12.39 -4.54 -16.90
C THR A 103 10.88 -4.28 -16.85
N ALA A 104 10.47 -3.08 -17.29
CA ALA A 104 9.06 -2.71 -17.46
C ALA A 104 8.37 -3.57 -18.53
N ASN A 105 7.67 -4.62 -18.11
CA ASN A 105 6.85 -5.52 -18.95
C ASN A 105 5.99 -6.41 -18.04
N TYR A 106 5.31 -7.42 -18.60
CA TYR A 106 4.62 -8.49 -17.88
C TYR A 106 5.16 -9.86 -18.30
N SER A 107 5.69 -10.63 -17.36
CA SER A 107 6.02 -12.06 -17.54
C SER A 107 6.33 -12.75 -16.20
N GLY A 108 6.46 -14.08 -16.23
CA GLY A 108 7.05 -14.86 -15.14
C GLY A 108 6.08 -15.35 -14.07
N ASP A 109 4.76 -15.28 -14.30
CA ASP A 109 3.79 -15.99 -13.46
C ASP A 109 4.10 -17.49 -13.42
N GLU A 110 3.77 -18.13 -12.29
CA GLU A 110 4.07 -19.52 -11.95
C GLU A 110 5.57 -19.84 -11.80
N GLY A 111 6.42 -18.81 -11.75
CA GLY A 111 7.88 -18.94 -11.60
C GLY A 111 8.45 -18.03 -10.51
N PRO A 112 9.78 -18.07 -10.29
CA PRO A 112 10.43 -17.26 -9.26
C PRO A 112 10.17 -15.76 -9.44
N ALA A 113 9.69 -15.11 -8.37
CA ALA A 113 9.29 -13.70 -8.41
C ALA A 113 10.42 -12.75 -8.84
N ILE A 114 11.67 -13.06 -8.49
CA ILE A 114 12.86 -12.28 -8.87
C ILE A 114 13.15 -12.27 -10.38
N ASN A 115 12.56 -13.19 -11.14
CA ASN A 115 12.71 -13.27 -12.60
C ASN A 115 11.49 -12.72 -13.34
N ALA A 116 10.44 -12.33 -12.61
CA ALA A 116 9.24 -11.79 -13.21
C ALA A 116 9.45 -10.36 -13.68
N LYS A 117 8.74 -9.98 -14.74
CA LYS A 117 8.68 -8.59 -15.19
C LYS A 117 7.43 -7.95 -14.62
N MET A 118 7.59 -6.74 -14.12
CA MET A 118 6.52 -5.90 -13.61
C MET A 118 6.65 -4.52 -14.25
N ASN A 119 5.58 -3.74 -14.24
CA ASN A 119 5.56 -2.41 -14.83
C ASN A 119 4.88 -1.43 -13.87
N SER A 120 5.70 -0.55 -13.31
CA SER A 120 5.28 0.43 -12.30
C SER A 120 4.53 -0.21 -11.12
N PRO A 121 5.17 -1.11 -10.34
CA PRO A 121 4.54 -1.66 -9.15
C PRO A 121 4.28 -0.52 -8.15
N GLN A 122 3.02 -0.12 -7.94
CA GLN A 122 2.73 1.05 -7.09
C GLN A 122 2.79 0.73 -5.61
N GLU A 123 2.38 -0.47 -5.23
CA GLU A 123 2.31 -0.88 -3.84
C GLU A 123 2.68 -2.35 -3.67
N ALA A 124 3.32 -2.65 -2.53
CA ALA A 124 3.58 -4.01 -2.08
C ALA A 124 3.23 -4.15 -0.60
N ILE A 125 2.29 -5.03 -0.26
CA ILE A 125 1.86 -5.33 1.12
C ILE A 125 2.10 -6.80 1.44
N VAL A 126 2.22 -7.13 2.73
CA VAL A 126 2.55 -8.47 3.21
C VAL A 126 1.48 -8.97 4.17
N ASP A 127 1.03 -10.22 4.00
CA ASP A 127 0.11 -10.86 4.95
C ASP A 127 0.86 -11.46 6.16
N ALA A 128 0.15 -12.00 7.15
CA ALA A 128 0.77 -12.58 8.35
C ALA A 128 1.51 -13.90 8.07
N ASP A 129 1.17 -14.57 6.97
CA ASP A 129 1.91 -15.75 6.52
C ASP A 129 3.21 -15.34 5.79
N GLY A 130 3.37 -14.06 5.47
CA GLY A 130 4.55 -13.50 4.80
C GLY A 130 4.43 -13.44 3.28
N ASN A 131 3.26 -13.76 2.70
CA ASN A 131 3.05 -13.62 1.26
C ASN A 131 2.99 -12.15 0.87
N LEU A 132 3.59 -11.83 -0.28
CA LEU A 132 3.68 -10.47 -0.78
C LEU A 132 2.62 -10.23 -1.87
N TYR A 133 1.80 -9.20 -1.71
CA TYR A 133 0.83 -8.76 -2.69
C TYR A 133 1.37 -7.51 -3.37
N ILE A 134 1.31 -7.45 -4.69
CA ILE A 134 1.93 -6.41 -5.51
C ILE A 134 0.89 -5.85 -6.47
N ALA A 135 0.67 -4.55 -6.44
CA ALA A 135 -0.11 -3.84 -7.44
C ALA A 135 0.79 -3.58 -8.65
N ASP A 136 0.72 -4.45 -9.67
CA ASP A 136 1.47 -4.32 -10.93
C ASP A 136 0.70 -3.37 -11.88
N SER A 137 0.68 -2.09 -11.49
CA SER A 137 -0.37 -1.14 -11.85
C SER A 137 -0.46 -0.87 -13.34
N SER A 138 0.67 -0.64 -14.02
CA SER A 138 0.65 -0.41 -15.48
C SER A 138 0.41 -1.68 -16.28
N ASN A 139 0.49 -2.85 -15.66
CA ASN A 139 0.07 -4.12 -16.25
C ASN A 139 -1.37 -4.49 -15.91
N SER A 140 -2.14 -3.62 -15.23
CA SER A 140 -3.56 -3.86 -14.85
C SER A 140 -3.77 -5.20 -14.15
N ARG A 141 -2.88 -5.51 -13.20
CA ARG A 141 -2.87 -6.77 -12.45
C ARG A 141 -2.52 -6.55 -10.98
N ILE A 142 -3.02 -7.44 -10.14
CA ILE A 142 -2.49 -7.66 -8.79
C ILE A 142 -1.84 -9.04 -8.77
N ARG A 143 -0.61 -9.11 -8.28
CA ARG A 143 0.19 -10.33 -8.25
C ARG A 143 0.55 -10.69 -6.82
N LYS A 144 0.63 -11.98 -6.51
CA LYS A 144 0.99 -12.51 -5.20
C LYS A 144 2.29 -13.30 -5.32
N VAL A 145 3.22 -13.10 -4.42
CA VAL A 145 4.39 -13.96 -4.21
C VAL A 145 4.13 -14.85 -3.01
N ASP A 146 4.13 -16.15 -3.25
CA ASP A 146 4.08 -17.15 -2.19
C ASP A 146 5.42 -17.16 -1.43
N HIS A 147 5.36 -16.96 -0.11
CA HIS A 147 6.57 -16.80 0.71
C HIS A 147 7.39 -18.08 0.86
N THR A 148 6.75 -19.26 0.70
CA THR A 148 7.39 -20.57 0.88
C THR A 148 8.15 -20.99 -0.38
N THR A 149 7.53 -20.80 -1.55
CA THR A 149 8.09 -21.19 -2.85
C THR A 149 8.87 -20.07 -3.53
N GLY A 150 8.56 -18.80 -3.19
CA GLY A 150 9.07 -17.62 -3.87
C GLY A 150 8.46 -17.42 -5.26
N PHE A 151 7.38 -18.12 -5.59
CA PHE A 151 6.74 -18.03 -6.91
C PHE A 151 5.73 -16.90 -6.95
N ILE A 152 5.65 -16.21 -8.09
CA ILE A 152 4.67 -15.14 -8.32
C ILE A 152 3.52 -15.63 -9.19
N THR A 153 2.30 -15.21 -8.88
CA THR A 153 1.09 -15.54 -9.64
C THR A 153 0.18 -14.32 -9.74
N THR A 154 -0.56 -14.15 -10.84
CA THR A 154 -1.63 -13.13 -10.92
C THR A 154 -2.86 -13.60 -10.14
N ILE A 155 -3.36 -12.77 -9.21
CA ILE A 155 -4.53 -13.08 -8.39
C ILE A 155 -5.76 -12.23 -8.75
N ALA A 156 -5.57 -11.12 -9.47
CA ALA A 156 -6.65 -10.31 -10.01
C ALA A 156 -6.19 -9.55 -11.25
N GLY A 157 -7.10 -9.34 -12.20
CA GLY A 157 -6.85 -8.57 -13.41
C GLY A 157 -6.45 -9.44 -14.61
N THR A 158 -7.10 -9.19 -15.74
CA THR A 158 -6.77 -9.82 -17.04
C THR A 158 -5.55 -9.20 -17.74
N GLY A 159 -5.11 -8.03 -17.26
CA GLY A 159 -4.13 -7.18 -17.94
C GLY A 159 -4.68 -6.27 -19.01
N THR A 160 -5.98 -6.28 -19.23
CA THR A 160 -6.67 -5.25 -20.03
C THR A 160 -7.25 -4.22 -19.08
N ALA A 161 -6.83 -2.97 -19.23
CA ALA A 161 -7.38 -1.84 -18.50
C ALA A 161 -8.89 -1.73 -18.76
N GLY A 162 -9.67 -1.65 -17.69
CA GLY A 162 -11.12 -1.53 -17.75
C GLY A 162 -11.78 -1.92 -16.44
N TYR A 163 -13.09 -2.11 -16.47
CA TYR A 163 -13.90 -2.55 -15.33
C TYR A 163 -14.85 -3.67 -15.78
N SER A 164 -14.75 -4.84 -15.13
CA SER A 164 -15.70 -5.95 -15.30
C SER A 164 -15.63 -6.93 -14.10
N GLY A 165 -16.43 -8.01 -14.17
CA GLY A 165 -16.24 -9.22 -13.36
C GLY A 165 -16.78 -9.21 -11.94
N ASP A 166 -17.58 -8.23 -11.53
CA ASP A 166 -18.19 -8.25 -10.19
C ASP A 166 -19.06 -9.50 -9.99
N GLY A 167 -18.70 -10.31 -8.99
CA GLY A 167 -19.33 -11.60 -8.68
C GLY A 167 -18.62 -12.82 -9.28
N ASP A 168 -17.66 -12.61 -10.18
CA ASP A 168 -16.90 -13.65 -10.89
C ASP A 168 -15.45 -13.74 -10.36
N PRO A 169 -14.67 -14.78 -10.73
CA PRO A 169 -13.27 -14.91 -10.34
C PRO A 169 -12.45 -13.66 -10.67
N ALA A 170 -11.66 -13.18 -9.71
CA ALA A 170 -10.91 -11.92 -9.85
C ALA A 170 -9.90 -11.92 -11.01
N THR A 171 -9.39 -13.10 -11.40
CA THR A 171 -8.47 -13.27 -12.54
C THR A 171 -9.13 -12.99 -13.90
N ASP A 172 -10.46 -13.07 -13.98
CA ASP A 172 -11.23 -12.84 -15.21
C ASP A 172 -11.71 -11.38 -15.32
N ALA A 173 -11.55 -10.59 -14.26
CA ALA A 173 -11.99 -9.21 -14.20
C ALA A 173 -11.00 -8.26 -14.88
N GLN A 174 -11.53 -7.25 -15.56
CA GLN A 174 -10.78 -6.05 -15.93
C GLN A 174 -10.71 -5.12 -14.72
N ILE A 175 -9.49 -4.63 -14.45
CA ILE A 175 -9.15 -3.62 -13.46
C ILE A 175 -8.25 -2.60 -14.16
N ASP A 176 -8.19 -1.36 -13.68
CA ASP A 176 -7.36 -0.33 -14.31
C ASP A 176 -6.54 0.45 -13.29
N TYR A 177 -5.22 0.30 -13.42
CA TYR A 177 -4.23 0.96 -12.57
C TYR A 177 -4.47 0.69 -11.06
N PRO A 178 -4.46 -0.57 -10.59
CA PRO A 178 -4.61 -0.84 -9.16
C PRO A 178 -3.54 -0.06 -8.37
N ALA A 179 -3.95 0.71 -7.37
CA ALA A 179 -3.06 1.56 -6.58
C ALA A 179 -2.86 0.96 -5.18
N SER A 180 -3.33 1.64 -4.12
CA SER A 180 -3.21 1.13 -2.75
C SER A 180 -4.12 -0.08 -2.51
N MET A 181 -3.67 -0.95 -1.62
CA MET A 181 -4.24 -2.21 -1.23
C MET A 181 -4.14 -2.37 0.29
N THR A 182 -5.11 -3.07 0.86
CA THR A 182 -5.09 -3.44 2.29
C THR A 182 -5.81 -4.76 2.46
N LEU A 183 -5.48 -5.49 3.52
CA LEU A 183 -6.11 -6.78 3.86
C LEU A 183 -7.06 -6.59 5.04
N ASP A 184 -8.19 -7.30 5.02
CA ASP A 184 -9.03 -7.46 6.20
C ASP A 184 -8.62 -8.67 7.07
N ALA A 185 -9.25 -8.85 8.23
CA ALA A 185 -8.95 -9.93 9.18
C ALA A 185 -9.10 -11.33 8.59
N ASP A 186 -9.96 -11.47 7.59
CA ASP A 186 -10.25 -12.72 6.90
C ASP A 186 -9.29 -12.95 5.71
N GLY A 187 -8.36 -12.02 5.46
CA GLY A 187 -7.37 -12.07 4.39
C GLY A 187 -7.91 -11.62 3.03
N ASN A 188 -9.10 -11.02 2.98
CA ASN A 188 -9.65 -10.47 1.73
C ASN A 188 -8.85 -9.23 1.34
N LEU A 189 -8.53 -9.13 0.05
CA LEU A 189 -7.75 -8.01 -0.49
C LEU A 189 -8.68 -6.91 -0.97
N PHE A 190 -8.58 -5.75 -0.35
CA PHE A 190 -9.19 -4.52 -0.84
C PHE A 190 -8.15 -3.75 -1.63
N PHE A 191 -8.57 -3.10 -2.72
CA PHE A 191 -7.68 -2.24 -3.49
C PHE A 191 -8.44 -1.08 -4.17
N ALA A 192 -7.72 0.03 -4.37
CA ALA A 192 -8.16 1.12 -5.20
C ALA A 192 -7.98 0.74 -6.68
N ASP A 193 -9.10 0.53 -7.36
CA ASP A 193 -9.18 0.41 -8.83
C ASP A 193 -9.23 1.83 -9.40
N HIS A 194 -8.06 2.48 -9.33
CA HIS A 194 -7.89 3.93 -9.36
C HIS A 194 -8.55 4.57 -10.59
N SER A 195 -8.24 4.06 -11.78
CA SER A 195 -8.72 4.67 -13.03
C SER A 195 -10.19 4.36 -13.31
N THR A 196 -10.77 3.36 -12.63
CA THR A 196 -12.21 3.05 -12.74
C THR A 196 -13.05 3.68 -11.64
N ASN A 197 -12.47 4.52 -10.77
CA ASN A 197 -13.15 5.23 -9.69
C ASN A 197 -13.87 4.30 -8.70
N ARG A 198 -13.23 3.18 -8.35
CA ARG A 198 -13.81 2.16 -7.47
C ARG A 198 -12.82 1.68 -6.43
N ILE A 199 -13.36 1.21 -5.31
CA ILE A 199 -12.67 0.29 -4.42
C ILE A 199 -13.25 -1.10 -4.68
N ARG A 200 -12.37 -2.06 -4.90
CA ARG A 200 -12.73 -3.45 -5.20
C ARG A 200 -12.17 -4.35 -4.10
N LYS A 201 -12.81 -5.50 -3.91
CA LYS A 201 -12.42 -6.54 -2.95
C LYS A 201 -12.29 -7.88 -3.66
N VAL A 202 -11.20 -8.61 -3.42
CA VAL A 202 -11.00 -10.00 -3.82
C VAL A 202 -11.16 -10.89 -2.59
N ASP A 203 -12.06 -11.86 -2.67
CA ASP A 203 -12.27 -12.81 -1.57
C ASP A 203 -11.04 -13.72 -1.38
N HIS A 204 -10.64 -13.92 -0.13
CA HIS A 204 -9.52 -14.80 0.22
C HIS A 204 -9.83 -16.27 -0.08
N THR A 205 -11.10 -16.67 0.04
CA THR A 205 -11.54 -18.04 -0.19
C THR A 205 -11.87 -18.27 -1.65
N ALA A 206 -11.53 -19.47 -2.15
CA ALA A 206 -11.97 -19.90 -3.47
C ALA A 206 -13.50 -19.75 -3.62
N PRO A 207 -14.00 -19.26 -4.76
CA PRO A 207 -13.29 -19.09 -6.03
C PRO A 207 -12.54 -17.75 -6.22
N HIS A 208 -12.27 -16.98 -5.15
CA HIS A 208 -11.58 -15.69 -5.20
C HIS A 208 -12.33 -14.65 -6.04
N ASN A 209 -13.62 -14.48 -5.77
CA ASN A 209 -14.46 -13.55 -6.50
C ASN A 209 -14.06 -12.10 -6.23
N ILE A 210 -14.23 -11.25 -7.24
CA ILE A 210 -14.06 -9.80 -7.10
C ILE A 210 -15.42 -9.12 -6.93
N THR A 211 -15.49 -8.07 -6.11
CA THR A 211 -16.69 -7.26 -5.91
C THR A 211 -16.36 -5.78 -5.74
N THR A 212 -17.23 -4.88 -6.21
CA THR A 212 -17.15 -3.45 -5.87
C THR A 212 -17.70 -3.21 -4.47
N VAL A 213 -16.90 -2.58 -3.61
CA VAL A 213 -17.31 -2.22 -2.24
C VAL A 213 -17.59 -0.73 -2.07
N ALA A 214 -17.03 0.11 -2.93
CA ALA A 214 -17.32 1.54 -3.00
C ALA A 214 -17.05 2.10 -4.39
N GLY A 215 -17.79 3.16 -4.77
CA GLY A 215 -17.64 3.81 -6.07
C GLY A 215 -18.55 3.23 -7.15
N ASN A 216 -19.18 4.09 -7.93
CA ASN A 216 -20.08 3.72 -9.02
C ASN A 216 -19.45 3.87 -10.42
N GLY A 217 -18.18 4.27 -10.49
CA GLY A 217 -17.44 4.49 -11.73
C GLY A 217 -17.55 5.87 -12.35
N THR A 218 -18.45 6.72 -11.85
CA THR A 218 -18.55 8.13 -12.27
C THR A 218 -17.61 8.97 -11.39
N PRO A 219 -16.64 9.70 -11.96
CA PRO A 219 -15.79 10.59 -11.20
C PRO A 219 -16.61 11.72 -10.58
N GLY A 220 -16.48 11.95 -9.28
CA GLY A 220 -17.22 13.00 -8.60
C GLY A 220 -17.16 12.91 -7.07
N SER A 221 -17.99 13.70 -6.40
CA SER A 221 -18.04 13.79 -4.93
C SER A 221 -19.39 13.45 -4.30
N ASP A 222 -20.36 12.99 -5.10
CA ASP A 222 -21.72 12.71 -4.64
C ASP A 222 -21.87 11.34 -3.95
N GLY A 223 -22.99 11.15 -3.26
CA GLY A 223 -23.43 9.86 -2.69
C GLY A 223 -23.04 9.62 -1.23
N ASP A 224 -22.50 10.62 -0.55
CA ASP A 224 -22.22 10.56 0.89
C ASP A 224 -23.51 10.29 1.71
N ALA A 225 -23.36 9.59 2.83
CA ALA A 225 -24.44 9.07 3.67
C ALA A 225 -25.40 8.05 3.00
N GLY A 226 -25.12 7.65 1.75
CA GLY A 226 -25.81 6.56 1.06
C GLY A 226 -25.03 5.24 1.06
N ALA A 227 -25.44 4.31 0.19
CA ALA A 227 -24.68 3.08 -0.05
C ALA A 227 -23.33 3.41 -0.70
N ALA A 228 -22.23 2.87 -0.18
CA ALA A 228 -20.89 3.15 -0.68
C ALA A 228 -20.71 2.80 -2.16
N THR A 229 -21.38 1.75 -2.65
CA THR A 229 -21.39 1.35 -4.06
C THR A 229 -22.13 2.31 -4.99
N ALA A 230 -22.94 3.21 -4.45
CA ALA A 230 -23.62 4.26 -5.22
C ALA A 230 -22.83 5.59 -5.23
N ALA A 231 -21.81 5.74 -4.38
CA ALA A 231 -21.01 6.96 -4.29
C ALA A 231 -20.20 7.20 -5.57
N GLN A 232 -20.05 8.46 -5.96
CA GLN A 232 -19.08 8.86 -6.97
C GLN A 232 -17.75 9.04 -6.26
N LEU A 233 -16.72 8.29 -6.64
CA LEU A 233 -15.34 8.51 -6.18
C LEU A 233 -14.56 9.18 -7.30
N ASN A 234 -13.51 9.92 -7.00
CA ASN A 234 -12.65 10.53 -8.01
C ASN A 234 -11.19 10.10 -7.81
N LYS A 235 -10.79 9.08 -8.57
CA LYS A 235 -9.45 8.48 -8.56
C LYS A 235 -8.98 8.14 -7.15
N PRO A 236 -9.62 7.17 -6.47
CA PRO A 236 -9.15 6.73 -5.16
C PRO A 236 -7.70 6.25 -5.28
N TRP A 237 -6.85 6.67 -4.34
CA TRP A 237 -5.44 6.30 -4.31
C TRP A 237 -5.11 5.46 -3.09
N GLY A 238 -5.17 6.06 -1.90
CA GLY A 238 -4.84 5.39 -0.64
C GLY A 238 -6.07 4.77 0.01
N ILE A 239 -5.95 3.55 0.52
CA ILE A 239 -6.99 2.93 1.35
C ILE A 239 -6.39 2.30 2.59
N GLU A 240 -7.10 2.35 3.72
CA GLU A 240 -6.63 1.71 4.94
C GLU A 240 -7.80 1.46 5.91
N PHE A 241 -7.78 0.32 6.61
CA PHE A 241 -8.74 0.07 7.67
C PHE A 241 -8.33 0.73 8.99
N ASN A 242 -9.31 1.15 9.80
CA ASN A 242 -9.07 1.37 11.22
C ASN A 242 -9.32 0.10 12.04
N THR A 243 -9.02 0.15 13.34
CA THR A 243 -9.24 -0.94 14.30
C THR A 243 -10.71 -1.34 14.48
N ALA A 244 -11.66 -0.54 14.01
CA ALA A 244 -13.09 -0.83 14.06
C ALA A 244 -13.61 -1.51 12.77
N GLY A 245 -12.78 -1.70 11.74
CA GLY A 245 -13.18 -2.26 10.45
C GLY A 245 -13.76 -1.23 9.47
N ASP A 246 -13.62 0.06 9.76
CA ASP A 246 -13.98 1.09 8.80
C ASP A 246 -12.85 1.26 7.78
N LEU A 247 -13.19 1.26 6.49
CA LEU A 247 -12.24 1.54 5.41
C LEU A 247 -12.21 3.04 5.12
N PHE A 248 -11.02 3.63 5.19
CA PHE A 248 -10.77 5.00 4.76
C PHE A 248 -10.27 5.00 3.32
N ILE A 249 -10.71 5.98 2.53
CA ILE A 249 -10.36 6.15 1.13
C ILE A 249 -9.87 7.58 0.93
N ALA A 250 -8.64 7.74 0.44
CA ALA A 250 -8.08 9.02 0.03
C ALA A 250 -8.27 9.20 -1.49
N GLU A 251 -8.94 10.27 -1.89
CA GLU A 251 -9.22 10.58 -3.30
C GLU A 251 -8.18 11.55 -3.87
N TYR A 252 -7.46 11.13 -4.92
CA TYR A 252 -6.35 11.89 -5.50
C TYR A 252 -6.81 13.21 -6.12
N GLU A 253 -7.87 13.18 -6.93
CA GLU A 253 -8.44 14.38 -7.58
C GLU A 253 -9.67 14.93 -6.85
N GLY A 254 -10.28 14.15 -5.95
CA GLY A 254 -11.37 14.62 -5.08
C GLY A 254 -10.90 15.47 -3.91
N CYS A 255 -9.61 15.44 -3.56
CA CYS A 255 -9.01 16.12 -2.40
C CYS A 255 -9.76 15.82 -1.08
N GLY A 256 -10.32 14.61 -0.95
CA GLY A 256 -11.19 14.19 0.15
C GLY A 256 -10.76 12.88 0.79
N ILE A 257 -11.14 12.69 2.06
CA ILE A 257 -11.05 11.41 2.75
C ILE A 257 -12.47 10.93 3.02
N ARG A 258 -12.85 9.77 2.46
CA ARG A 258 -14.13 9.13 2.76
C ARG A 258 -13.94 7.94 3.69
N LYS A 259 -15.02 7.60 4.39
CA LYS A 259 -15.08 6.48 5.32
C LYS A 259 -16.24 5.57 4.92
N VAL A 260 -15.96 4.29 4.69
CA VAL A 260 -16.94 3.23 4.49
C VAL A 260 -17.04 2.43 5.79
N THR A 261 -18.26 2.19 6.26
CA THR A 261 -18.55 1.48 7.52
C THR A 261 -19.22 0.14 7.27
N GLY A 262 -19.14 -0.78 8.24
CA GLY A 262 -19.85 -2.05 8.18
C GLY A 262 -19.19 -3.08 7.27
N LEU A 263 -17.90 -2.91 7.00
CA LEU A 263 -17.04 -3.93 6.40
C LEU A 263 -16.50 -4.87 7.51
N SER A 264 -15.97 -6.02 7.11
CA SER A 264 -15.27 -6.95 7.99
C SER A 264 -14.11 -6.26 8.74
N ALA A 265 -13.78 -6.75 9.94
CA ALA A 265 -12.74 -6.20 10.81
C ALA A 265 -11.36 -6.19 10.12
N PRO A 266 -10.42 -5.29 10.48
CA PRO A 266 -9.12 -5.17 9.83
C PRO A 266 -8.20 -6.36 10.07
N PHE A 267 -7.26 -6.59 9.17
CA PHE A 267 -6.16 -7.50 9.43
C PHE A 267 -5.28 -6.97 10.56
N THR A 268 -5.17 -7.73 11.64
CA THR A 268 -4.16 -7.47 12.68
C THR A 268 -3.06 -8.50 12.58
N LEU A 269 -1.83 -8.07 12.31
CA LEU A 269 -0.67 -8.93 12.50
C LEU A 269 -0.71 -9.48 13.94
N PRO A 270 -0.52 -10.81 14.15
CA PRO A 270 -0.56 -11.37 15.49
C PRO A 270 0.50 -10.69 16.37
N PRO A 271 0.13 -10.19 17.57
CA PRO A 271 1.11 -9.59 18.46
C PRO A 271 2.09 -10.65 18.94
N THR A 272 3.38 -10.49 18.61
CA THR A 272 4.44 -11.30 19.21
C THR A 272 4.76 -10.77 20.60
N GLY A 273 4.21 -11.44 21.62
CA GLY A 273 4.66 -11.34 23.02
C GLY A 273 4.22 -10.07 23.78
N ALA A 274 3.20 -10.24 24.63
CA ALA A 274 2.87 -9.45 25.82
C ALA A 274 3.13 -7.93 25.80
N ASN A 275 2.07 -7.14 25.60
CA ASN A 275 1.54 -6.24 26.64
C ASN A 275 0.13 -5.78 26.27
N THR A 276 -0.83 -6.18 27.11
CA THR A 276 -2.20 -5.70 27.12
C THR A 276 -2.24 -4.28 27.72
N GLY A 277 -2.65 -3.31 26.92
CA GLY A 277 -3.04 -1.98 27.38
C GLY A 277 -2.12 -0.85 26.92
N GLY A 278 -2.49 -0.19 25.82
CA GLY A 278 -1.85 1.05 25.40
C GLY A 278 -2.69 1.79 24.36
N LEU A 279 -3.27 2.92 24.76
CA LEU A 279 -3.80 3.93 23.84
C LEU A 279 -2.62 4.52 23.05
N VAL A 280 -2.58 4.34 21.73
CA VAL A 280 -1.50 4.85 20.87
C VAL A 280 -1.86 6.23 20.32
N TRP A 281 -1.00 7.22 20.59
CA TRP A 281 -1.07 8.60 20.11
C TRP A 281 -0.21 8.80 18.85
N ILE A 282 -0.61 9.70 17.94
CA ILE A 282 0.09 9.98 16.66
C ILE A 282 0.44 11.48 16.55
N ALA A 283 1.64 11.77 16.06
CA ALA A 283 2.25 13.10 15.92
C ALA A 283 1.95 13.78 14.57
N LEU A 284 1.94 15.13 14.57
CA LEU A 284 1.71 16.03 13.43
C LEU A 284 3.05 16.53 12.84
N ALA A 285 3.20 16.54 11.51
CA ALA A 285 4.23 17.33 10.84
C ALA A 285 3.61 18.09 9.64
N MET A 286 3.52 19.42 9.75
CA MET A 286 3.22 20.30 8.61
C MET A 286 4.53 20.69 7.92
N LEU A 287 4.60 20.55 6.60
CA LEU A 287 5.59 21.26 5.76
C LEU A 287 4.81 22.06 4.69
N GLY A 288 5.18 23.34 4.56
CA GLY A 288 4.43 24.33 3.81
C GLY A 288 4.61 24.29 2.29
N ALA A 289 3.59 24.84 1.62
CA ALA A 289 3.52 25.36 0.25
C ALA A 289 4.13 24.50 -0.88
N GLY A 290 3.32 23.63 -1.48
CA GLY A 290 3.53 23.19 -2.87
C GLY A 290 3.21 21.73 -3.20
N SER A 291 3.16 20.84 -2.21
CA SER A 291 2.84 19.41 -2.42
C SER A 291 1.86 18.95 -1.35
N MET A 292 0.74 18.36 -1.77
CA MET A 292 -0.30 17.85 -0.88
C MET A 292 0.07 16.42 -0.42
N LEU A 293 0.59 16.31 0.81
CA LEU A 293 0.63 15.05 1.56
C LEU A 293 -0.63 14.97 2.42
N ILE A 294 -1.56 14.07 2.11
CA ILE A 294 -2.70 13.78 3.00
C ILE A 294 -2.68 12.29 3.34
N THR A 295 -2.03 11.98 4.46
CA THR A 295 -2.27 10.74 5.20
C THR A 295 -3.46 10.97 6.13
N THR A 296 -4.39 10.00 6.17
CA THR A 296 -5.60 10.09 6.99
C THR A 296 -5.26 9.97 8.49
N ARG A 297 -5.80 10.86 9.34
CA ARG A 297 -6.37 10.56 10.68
C ARG A 297 -7.00 11.80 11.33
N ARG A 298 -8.15 11.57 11.99
CA ARG A 298 -9.06 12.59 12.54
C ARG A 298 -8.53 13.30 13.79
N LEU A 299 -8.80 14.61 13.81
CA LEU A 299 -8.95 15.50 14.96
C LEU A 299 -10.03 14.97 15.92
N ARG A 300 -9.78 14.96 17.23
CA ARG A 300 -10.86 14.92 18.24
C ARG A 300 -11.16 16.35 18.63
N VAL A 301 -12.29 16.90 18.17
CA VAL A 301 -12.92 18.05 18.82
C VAL A 301 -13.53 17.53 20.11
N ALA A 302 -13.01 17.96 21.25
CA ALA A 302 -13.67 17.75 22.54
C ALA A 302 -14.88 18.72 22.65
N PRO A 303 -15.99 18.32 23.29
CA PRO A 303 -17.13 19.21 23.48
C PRO A 303 -16.72 20.38 24.38
N ILE A 304 -17.03 21.59 23.94
CA ILE A 304 -17.07 22.77 24.81
C ILE A 304 -18.37 22.65 25.61
N THR A 305 -18.26 22.36 26.90
CA THR A 305 -19.30 22.68 27.86
C THR A 305 -18.67 23.54 28.95
N PRO A 306 -19.43 24.53 29.46
CA PRO A 306 -18.91 25.83 29.87
C PRO A 306 -18.03 25.81 31.12
#